data_AF-A0A2D8AQS6-F1
#
_entry.id   AF-A0A2D8AQS6-F1
#
_cell.length_a   1.000
_cell.length_b   1.000
_cell.length_c   1.000
_cell.angle_alpha   90.00
_cell.angle_beta   90.00
_cell.angle_gamma   90.00
#
_symmetry.space_group_name_H-M   'P 1'
#
loop_
_entity.id
_entity.type
_entity.pdbx_description
1 polymer ?
#
loop_
_entity_poly.entity_id
_entity_poly.type
_entity_poly.pdbx_seq_one_letter_code
_entity_poly.pdbx_strand_id
1 'polypeptide(L)'
;TLNVENSNGIEIIRDALIAAESVSDKETELVVTCHYDGAPSYRIDLKAPDFKTAEDGWTEATKACISVIQDAGGSAEAERE
;
A
#
# COMPACT_ATOMS: atom_id res chain seq x y z
N THR A 1 -2.39 -7.58 5.40
CA THR A 1 -3.10 -8.68 4.70
C THR A 1 -4.02 -8.12 3.63
N LEU A 2 -3.94 -8.64 2.40
CA LEU A 2 -4.85 -8.25 1.31
C LEU A 2 -5.66 -9.46 0.83
N ASN A 3 -6.98 -9.35 0.82
CA ASN A 3 -7.90 -10.40 0.38
C ASN A 3 -8.92 -9.87 -0.62
N VAL A 4 -9.01 -10.52 -1.78
CA VAL A 4 -9.99 -10.17 -2.83
C VAL A 4 -10.53 -11.46 -3.43
N GLU A 5 -11.84 -11.69 -3.28
CA GLU A 5 -12.50 -12.93 -3.72
C GLU A 5 -12.95 -12.91 -5.19
N ASN A 6 -12.58 -11.85 -5.93
CA ASN A 6 -12.88 -11.69 -7.34
C ASN A 6 -11.91 -12.45 -8.25
N SER A 7 -12.38 -12.81 -9.45
CA SER A 7 -11.58 -13.45 -10.50
C SER A 7 -10.34 -12.64 -10.89
N ASN A 8 -10.42 -11.30 -10.76
CA ASN A 8 -9.33 -10.36 -11.02
C ASN A 8 -8.62 -9.89 -9.74
N GLY A 9 -8.71 -10.64 -8.64
CA GLY A 9 -8.16 -10.21 -7.35
C GLY A 9 -6.67 -9.88 -7.37
N ILE A 10 -5.89 -10.58 -8.20
CA ILE A 10 -4.45 -10.31 -8.38
C ILE A 10 -4.22 -8.94 -9.04
N GLU A 11 -5.02 -8.58 -10.04
CA GLU A 11 -4.91 -7.28 -10.71
C GLU A 11 -5.28 -6.15 -9.75
N ILE A 12 -6.36 -6.32 -8.99
CA ILE A 12 -6.80 -5.35 -7.98
C ILE A 12 -5.72 -5.17 -6.90
N ILE A 13 -5.12 -6.26 -6.41
CA ILE A 13 -4.03 -6.16 -5.44
C ILE A 13 -2.83 -5.43 -6.04
N ARG A 14 -2.48 -5.72 -7.30
CA ARG A 14 -1.41 -5.01 -7.98
C ARG A 14 -1.70 -3.51 -8.10
N ASP A 15 -2.92 -3.14 -8.49
CA ASP A 15 -3.34 -1.74 -8.58
C ASP A 15 -3.32 -1.05 -7.21
N ALA A 16 -3.71 -1.76 -6.15
CA ALA A 16 -3.65 -1.25 -4.78
C ALA A 16 -2.22 -0.96 -4.33
N LEU A 17 -1.27 -1.85 -4.65
CA LEU A 17 0.16 -1.64 -4.37
C LEU A 17 0.72 -0.48 -5.21
N ILE A 18 0.36 -0.38 -6.49
CA ILE A 18 0.77 0.75 -7.34
C ILE A 18 0.22 2.08 -6.81
N ALA A 19 -1.03 2.08 -6.31
CA ALA A 19 -1.61 3.26 -5.69
C ALA A 19 -0.85 3.67 -4.43
N ALA A 20 -0.41 2.71 -3.62
CA ALA A 20 0.46 2.98 -2.47
C ALA A 20 1.83 3.52 -2.89
N GLU A 21 2.47 2.95 -3.92
CA GLU A 21 3.74 3.47 -4.46
C GLU A 21 3.60 4.87 -5.07
N SER A 22 2.43 5.21 -5.60
CA SER A 22 2.13 6.54 -6.13
C SER A 22 2.09 7.64 -5.05
N VAL A 23 2.09 7.27 -3.77
CA VAL A 23 2.25 8.21 -2.65
C VAL A 23 3.70 8.68 -2.51
N SER A 24 4.66 8.01 -3.17
CA SER A 24 6.03 8.49 -3.23
C SER A 24 6.09 9.91 -3.81
N ASP A 25 6.77 10.79 -3.09
CA ASP A 25 6.85 12.20 -3.40
C ASP A 25 8.30 12.67 -3.35
N LYS A 26 8.74 13.27 -4.45
CA LYS A 26 10.14 13.71 -4.59
C LYS A 26 10.43 15.00 -3.83
N GLU A 27 9.42 15.84 -3.59
CA GLU A 27 9.62 17.12 -2.87
C GLU A 27 9.86 16.89 -1.38
N THR A 28 9.17 15.91 -0.80
CA THR A 28 9.31 15.49 0.59
C THR A 28 10.35 14.38 0.79
N GLU A 29 11.06 13.98 -0.27
CA GLU A 29 12.00 12.84 -0.28
C GLU A 29 11.37 11.53 0.25
N LEU A 30 10.06 11.38 0.07
CA LEU A 30 9.28 10.21 0.46
C LEU A 30 9.31 9.18 -0.67
N VAL A 31 9.81 7.99 -0.37
CA VAL A 31 9.84 6.86 -1.30
C VAL A 31 9.10 5.69 -0.66
N VAL A 32 8.04 5.25 -1.31
CA VAL A 32 7.24 4.08 -0.92
C VAL A 32 7.48 2.99 -1.96
N THR A 33 7.86 1.80 -1.51
CA THR A 33 8.10 0.64 -2.36
C THR A 33 7.34 -0.57 -1.83
N CYS A 34 6.66 -1.27 -2.72
CA CYS A 34 5.87 -2.44 -2.36
C CYS A 34 6.54 -3.73 -2.83
N HIS A 35 6.60 -4.72 -1.94
CA HIS A 35 7.21 -6.01 -2.19
C HIS A 35 6.21 -7.16 -1.96
N TYR A 36 6.23 -8.13 -2.85
CA TYR A 36 5.47 -9.36 -2.72
C TYR A 36 6.20 -10.33 -1.79
N ASP A 37 5.61 -10.65 -0.64
CA ASP A 37 6.20 -11.57 0.37
C ASP A 37 5.46 -12.93 0.44
N GLY A 38 4.49 -13.16 -0.46
CA GLY A 38 3.68 -14.37 -0.50
C GLY A 38 2.26 -14.13 -0.01
N ALA A 39 1.28 -14.39 -0.88
CA ALA A 39 -0.12 -14.11 -0.58
C ALA A 39 -0.58 -14.85 0.69
N PRO A 40 -1.36 -14.18 1.58
CA PRO A 40 -1.95 -12.84 1.45
C PRO A 40 -1.10 -11.67 2.01
N SER A 41 0.18 -11.92 2.28
CA SER A 41 1.11 -10.96 2.89
C SER A 41 1.92 -10.20 1.83
N TYR A 42 1.99 -8.88 2.03
CA TYR A 42 2.72 -7.94 1.19
C TYR A 42 3.45 -6.98 2.11
N ARG A 43 4.67 -6.59 1.74
CA ARG A 43 5.49 -5.68 2.53
C ARG A 43 5.52 -4.31 1.86
N ILE A 44 5.29 -3.27 2.66
CA ILE A 44 5.45 -1.89 2.24
C ILE A 44 6.69 -1.35 2.96
N ASP A 45 7.69 -0.97 2.17
CA ASP A 45 8.91 -0.32 2.65
C ASP A 45 8.78 1.18 2.38
N LEU A 46 9.03 2.00 3.40
CA LEU A 46 8.93 3.45 3.32
C LEU A 46 10.26 4.08 3.72
N LYS A 47 10.72 5.03 2.92
CA LYS A 47 11.92 5.82 3.17
C LYS A 47 11.55 7.30 3.12
N ALA A 48 11.83 8.01 4.20
CA ALA A 48 11.59 9.44 4.32
C ALA A 48 12.75 10.10 5.09
N PRO A 49 12.96 11.42 4.94
CA PRO A 49 14.03 12.14 5.63
C PRO A 49 13.75 12.35 7.12
N ASP A 50 12.48 12.39 7.51
CA ASP A 50 12.03 12.62 8.87
C ASP A 50 10.82 11.74 9.23
N PHE A 51 10.57 11.59 10.53
CA PHE A 51 9.50 10.73 11.05
C PHE A 51 8.09 11.24 10.69
N LYS A 52 7.91 12.56 10.55
CA LYS A 52 6.60 13.12 10.24
C LYS A 52 6.21 12.80 8.80
N THR A 53 7.12 13.03 7.86
CA THR A 53 6.96 12.64 6.46
C THR A 53 6.75 11.13 6.33
N ALA A 54 7.43 10.33 7.17
CA ALA A 54 7.24 8.89 7.21
C ALA A 54 5.82 8.49 7.62
N GLU A 55 5.27 9.09 8.68
CA GLU A 55 3.90 8.80 9.15
C GLU A 55 2.83 9.28 8.17
N ASP A 56 3.01 10.47 7.60
CA ASP A 56 2.09 11.02 6.59
C ASP A 56 2.07 10.11 5.37
N GLY A 57 3.25 9.71 4.86
CA GLY A 57 3.38 8.78 3.75
C GLY A 57 2.81 7.38 4.05
N TRP A 58 3.03 6.85 5.26
CA TRP A 58 2.50 5.56 5.67
C TRP A 58 0.97 5.56 5.70
N THR A 59 0.39 6.63 6.26
CA THR A 59 -1.07 6.79 6.37
C THR A 59 -1.71 6.89 4.99
N GLU A 60 -1.15 7.71 4.11
CA GLU A 60 -1.66 7.88 2.75
C GLU A 60 -1.49 6.61 1.90
N ALA A 61 -0.32 5.95 1.96
CA ALA A 61 -0.07 4.71 1.22
C ALA A 61 -1.00 3.58 1.66
N THR A 62 -1.16 3.41 2.97
CA THR A 62 -2.07 2.42 3.55
C THR A 62 -3.52 2.69 3.14
N LYS A 63 -3.94 3.95 3.23
CA LYS A 63 -5.31 4.37 2.89
C LYS A 63 -5.59 4.19 1.40
N ALA A 64 -4.65 4.55 0.52
CA ALA A 64 -4.78 4.35 -0.92
C ALA A 64 -4.95 2.87 -1.25
N CYS A 65 -4.11 2.01 -0.67
CA CYS A 65 -4.18 0.55 -0.87
C CYS A 65 -5.52 -0.02 -0.37
N ILE A 66 -5.94 0.33 0.85
CA ILE A 66 -7.21 -0.13 1.43
C ILE A 66 -8.40 0.33 0.58
N SER A 67 -8.40 1.59 0.13
CA SER A 67 -9.48 2.14 -0.69
C SER A 67 -9.68 1.35 -1.98
N VAL A 68 -8.60 1.04 -2.71
CA VAL A 68 -8.67 0.26 -3.97
C VAL A 68 -9.26 -1.13 -3.72
N ILE A 69 -8.85 -1.79 -2.63
CA ILE A 69 -9.32 -3.13 -2.29
C ILE A 69 -10.79 -3.11 -1.86
N GLN A 70 -11.18 -2.13 -1.03
CA GLN A 70 -12.56 -1.96 -0.58
C GLN A 70 -13.50 -1.60 -1.74
N ASP A 71 -13.07 -0.74 -2.66
CA ASP A 71 -13.85 -0.37 -3.86
C ASP A 71 -14.10 -1.60 -4.76
N ALA A 72 -13.17 -2.55 -4.75
CA ALA A 72 -13.31 -3.82 -5.46
C ALA A 72 -14.10 -4.88 -4.67
N GLY A 73 -14.58 -4.57 -3.47
CA GLY A 73 -15.33 -5.48 -2.60
C GLY A 73 -14.46 -6.48 -1.83
N GLY A 74 -13.15 -6.25 -1.72
CA GLY A 74 -12.23 -7.04 -0.91
C GLY A 74 -12.03 -6.49 0.50
N SER A 75 -11.15 -7.16 1.25
CA SER A 75 -10.71 -6.75 2.59
C SER A 75 -9.21 -6.50 2.60
N ALA A 76 -8.79 -5.36 3.16
CA ALA A 76 -7.40 -4.99 3.32
C ALA A 76 -7.13 -4.53 4.75
N GLU A 77 -6.07 -5.05 5.34
CA GLU A 77 -5.57 -4.67 6.65
C GLU A 77 -4.08 -4.38 6.53
N ALA A 78 -3.64 -3.27 7.10
CA ALA A 78 -2.23 -2.93 7.19
C ALA A 78 -1.80 -2.99 8.66
N GLU A 79 -0.69 -3.68 8.90
CA GLU A 79 -0.07 -3.80 10.20
C GLU A 79 1.34 -3.22 10.11
N ARG A 80 1.78 -2.57 11.18
CA ARG A 80 3.16 -2.08 11.34
C ARG A 80 3.76 -2.76 12.56
N GLU A 81 4.97 -3.30 12.40
CA GLU A 81 5.81 -3.82 13.49
C GLU A 81 7.10 -3.03 13.60
#